data_AF-A0A538SZU3-F1
#
_entry.id   AF-A0A538SZU3-F1
#
_cell.length_a   1.000
_cell.length_b   1.000
_cell.length_c   1.000
_cell.angle_alpha   90.00
_cell.angle_beta   90.00
_cell.angle_gamma   90.00
#
_symmetry.space_group_name_H-M   'P 1'
#
loop_
_entity.id
_entity.type
_entity.pdbx_description
1 polymer ?
#
loop_
_entity_poly.entity_id
_entity_poly.type
_entity_poly.pdbx_seq_one_letter_code
_entity_poly.pdbx_strand_id
1 'polypeptide(L)'
;MLSRERHEGHRAQGVRLDLHRERHADGAPDEQGRPLRLDDESRQRRPIQSGETVRRRPGQDHGPGLDEERDKVSGSERSRGDVTHRPAQHGFKSARGVLHGIPRAILFVKRALQLLVLFALAALAFWTAALRPKLTSVERGRRLAEATGCFGCHGPEGTEGASNPGRPEKTVPSYRALMMYAKTEQDVREWIRDGVTTARSKSETWRAEREAGALQMPAFRNRLKPHQIEDLVAFVMAVSDQDAPDDSLALAGLDRAHELGCTGCHGRGGRFGRPNPGSLKGYIPPWDGADFPELVRTRKEFNEWVERGNTSRFETNPLAMYFLRRAAVHMPPFDRFLKPGDLDRLWAHVQWLRAGRRASAAPAADAPPPESP
;
A
#
# COMPACT_ATOMS: atom_id res chain seq x y z
N MET A 1 72.76 -0.08 -22.45
CA MET A 1 73.29 1.30 -22.55
C MET A 1 72.15 2.20 -23.00
N LEU A 2 71.40 2.77 -22.05
CA LEU A 2 71.58 4.11 -21.46
C LEU A 2 70.83 5.21 -22.23
N SER A 3 69.84 5.78 -21.52
CA SER A 3 69.36 7.18 -21.54
C SER A 3 68.47 7.64 -22.70
N ARG A 4 67.47 8.52 -22.51
CA ARG A 4 67.22 9.47 -21.42
C ARG A 4 65.76 9.94 -21.40
N GLU A 5 65.36 10.44 -20.24
CA GLU A 5 64.06 11.02 -19.86
C GLU A 5 63.58 12.20 -20.71
N ARG A 6 62.25 12.43 -20.71
CA ARG A 6 61.71 13.78 -20.56
C ARG A 6 60.38 13.77 -19.80
N HIS A 7 60.42 14.42 -18.64
CA HIS A 7 59.31 14.76 -17.75
C HIS A 7 58.72 16.12 -18.14
N GLU A 8 57.40 16.19 -18.32
CA GLU A 8 56.55 17.39 -18.14
C GLU A 8 55.18 16.85 -17.67
N GLY A 9 54.51 17.28 -16.60
CA GLY A 9 54.69 18.46 -15.76
C GLY A 9 53.41 19.30 -15.71
N HIS A 10 52.24 18.74 -15.40
CA HIS A 10 51.02 19.54 -15.16
C HIS A 10 50.51 19.42 -13.73
N ARG A 11 50.65 20.54 -13.02
CA ARG A 11 50.15 20.85 -11.68
C ARG A 11 48.64 20.65 -11.58
N ALA A 12 48.21 19.79 -10.68
CA ALA A 12 46.87 19.83 -10.10
C ALA A 12 46.88 20.87 -8.95
N GLN A 13 46.15 21.97 -9.12
CA GLN A 13 45.80 22.85 -8.01
C GLN A 13 44.62 22.21 -7.26
N GLY A 14 44.87 21.85 -5.99
CA GLY A 14 43.87 21.31 -5.09
C GLY A 14 42.85 22.37 -4.70
N VAL A 15 41.58 22.08 -4.97
CA VAL A 15 40.46 22.75 -4.31
C VAL A 15 40.22 22.00 -3.00
N ARG A 16 40.64 22.63 -1.91
CA ARG A 16 40.30 22.27 -0.53
C ARG A 16 38.81 22.57 -0.35
N LEU A 17 37.98 21.54 -0.29
CA LEU A 17 36.59 21.67 0.14
C LEU A 17 36.58 21.62 1.67
N ASP A 18 36.28 22.76 2.27
CA ASP A 18 36.04 22.92 3.70
C ASP A 18 34.81 22.09 4.10
N LEU A 19 35.07 20.95 4.73
CA LEU A 19 34.06 20.18 5.44
C LEU A 19 33.75 20.91 6.76
N HIS A 20 32.59 21.55 6.82
CA HIS A 20 31.96 21.97 8.07
C HIS A 20 31.63 20.71 8.90
N ARG A 21 32.57 20.36 9.77
CA ARG A 21 32.41 19.39 10.85
C ARG A 21 31.84 20.12 12.05
N GLU A 22 30.53 20.04 12.24
CA GLU A 22 29.89 20.41 13.51
C GLU A 22 30.45 19.49 14.61
N ARG A 23 31.23 20.08 15.52
CA ARG A 23 31.64 19.43 16.76
C ARG A 23 30.54 19.68 17.77
N HIS A 24 30.02 18.58 18.31
CA HIS A 24 29.38 18.56 19.61
C HIS A 24 30.33 19.17 20.65
N ALA A 25 29.87 20.23 21.31
CA ALA A 25 30.51 20.75 22.51
C ALA A 25 29.87 20.06 23.72
N ASP A 26 30.66 19.22 24.38
CA ASP A 26 30.43 18.81 25.76
C ASP A 26 30.58 20.04 26.67
N GLY A 27 29.49 20.46 27.30
CA GLY A 27 29.48 21.50 28.32
C GLY A 27 29.47 20.90 29.72
N ALA A 28 30.63 20.90 30.37
CA ALA A 28 30.75 20.82 31.83
C ALA A 28 30.43 22.22 32.45
N PRO A 29 29.94 22.30 33.70
CA PRO A 29 29.32 23.51 34.24
C PRO A 29 30.34 24.56 34.66
N ASP A 30 30.00 25.84 34.53
CA ASP A 30 30.77 26.94 35.10
C ASP A 30 30.37 27.22 36.56
N GLU A 31 31.39 27.25 37.43
CA GLU A 31 31.31 27.82 38.77
C GLU A 31 31.17 29.34 38.65
N GLN A 32 29.96 29.89 38.53
CA GLN A 32 29.61 31.27 38.94
C GLN A 32 28.15 31.56 38.59
N GLY A 33 27.23 31.14 39.45
CA GLY A 33 25.79 31.39 39.30
C GLY A 33 25.43 32.87 39.22
N ARG A 34 25.28 33.40 37.99
CA ARG A 34 24.57 34.64 37.69
C ARG A 34 23.74 34.50 36.41
N PRO A 35 22.44 34.83 36.44
CA PRO A 35 21.58 34.72 35.27
C PRO A 35 21.87 35.82 34.26
N LEU A 36 22.13 35.41 33.02
CA LEU A 36 22.15 36.28 31.84
C LEU A 36 20.71 36.74 31.54
N ARG A 37 20.45 38.03 31.76
CA ARG A 37 19.32 38.77 31.18
C ARG A 37 19.52 38.82 29.67
N LEU A 38 18.54 38.30 28.93
CA LEU A 38 18.37 38.59 27.52
C LEU A 38 17.21 39.57 27.39
N ASP A 39 17.53 40.75 26.86
CA ASP A 39 16.61 41.85 26.63
C ASP A 39 15.61 41.53 25.51
N ASP A 40 14.36 41.85 25.81
CA ASP A 40 13.18 41.76 24.96
C ASP A 40 13.06 43.03 24.12
N GLU A 41 13.65 43.01 22.92
CA GLU A 41 13.38 43.97 21.86
C GLU A 41 13.21 43.26 20.51
N SER A 42 11.96 43.00 20.10
CA SER A 42 11.52 43.19 18.71
C SER A 42 10.03 42.92 18.53
N ARG A 43 9.22 43.91 18.92
CA ARG A 43 7.87 44.10 18.41
C ARG A 43 7.94 44.78 17.04
N GLN A 44 7.18 44.24 16.08
CA GLN A 44 6.52 44.90 14.92
C GLN A 44 6.78 44.20 13.58
N ARG A 45 5.98 43.17 13.27
CA ARG A 45 5.58 42.87 11.90
C ARG A 45 4.06 42.86 11.79
N ARG A 46 3.62 43.48 10.69
CA ARG A 46 2.27 43.91 10.34
C ARG A 46 1.28 42.75 10.16
N PRO A 47 -0.04 42.98 10.33
CA PRO A 47 -1.06 41.99 10.02
C PRO A 47 -1.27 41.90 8.49
N ILE A 48 -1.22 40.67 7.96
CA ILE A 48 -1.66 40.36 6.60
C ILE A 48 -3.19 40.22 6.65
N GLN A 49 -3.88 41.06 5.87
CA GLN A 49 -5.31 41.00 5.62
C GLN A 49 -5.64 39.73 4.82
N SER A 50 -6.40 38.81 5.40
CA SER A 50 -7.09 37.74 4.69
C SER A 50 -8.50 38.21 4.33
N GLY A 51 -8.66 38.69 3.10
CA GLY A 51 -9.95 39.01 2.50
C GLY A 51 -10.15 38.18 1.25
N GLU A 52 -10.66 36.95 1.38
CA GLU A 52 -11.24 36.24 0.24
C GLU A 52 -12.55 35.57 0.64
N THR A 53 -13.62 36.23 0.22
CA THR A 53 -15.02 35.82 0.34
C THR A 53 -15.30 34.63 -0.57
N VAL A 54 -15.39 33.42 0.00
CA VAL A 54 -15.94 32.26 -0.70
C VAL A 54 -17.46 32.36 -0.69
N ARG A 55 -18.03 32.63 -1.89
CA ARG A 55 -19.47 32.57 -2.16
C ARG A 55 -20.01 31.16 -1.88
N ARG A 56 -20.90 31.05 -0.89
CA ARG A 56 -21.82 29.92 -0.70
C ARG A 56 -22.75 29.83 -1.92
N ARG A 57 -22.81 28.65 -2.57
CA ARG A 57 -23.94 28.26 -3.41
C ARG A 57 -24.99 27.55 -2.53
N PRO A 58 -26.27 27.95 -2.60
CA PRO A 58 -27.37 27.23 -1.97
C PRO A 58 -27.98 26.20 -2.93
N GLY A 59 -28.55 25.14 -2.37
CA GLY A 59 -29.59 24.34 -3.02
C GLY A 59 -29.09 23.07 -3.71
N GLN A 60 -29.28 21.93 -3.04
CA GLN A 60 -29.85 20.79 -3.74
C GLN A 60 -30.72 19.96 -2.79
N ASP A 61 -32.00 19.99 -3.12
CA ASP A 61 -33.13 19.40 -2.44
C ASP A 61 -33.15 17.88 -2.52
N HIS A 62 -33.73 17.32 -1.46
CA HIS A 62 -34.60 16.16 -1.37
C HIS A 62 -34.83 15.30 -2.65
N GLY A 63 -34.48 14.02 -2.55
CA GLY A 63 -35.09 12.93 -3.31
C GLY A 63 -35.72 11.92 -2.33
N PRO A 64 -36.95 11.44 -2.58
CA PRO A 64 -37.74 10.68 -1.61
C PRO A 64 -37.29 9.22 -1.50
N GLY A 65 -37.41 8.69 -0.28
CA GLY A 65 -37.27 7.27 0.02
C GLY A 65 -38.34 6.46 -0.70
N LEU A 66 -37.89 5.36 -1.31
CA LEU A 66 -38.77 4.30 -1.78
C LEU A 66 -38.92 3.30 -0.64
N ASP A 67 -40.14 3.25 -0.11
CA ASP A 67 -40.63 2.18 0.74
C ASP A 67 -40.62 0.87 -0.06
N GLU A 68 -39.75 -0.07 0.33
CA GLU A 68 -39.82 -1.44 -0.15
C GLU A 68 -40.51 -2.30 0.91
N GLU A 69 -41.84 -2.29 0.78
CA GLU A 69 -42.77 -3.30 1.25
C GLU A 69 -42.34 -4.66 0.69
N ARG A 70 -41.93 -5.60 1.55
CA ARG A 70 -41.85 -7.01 1.16
C ARG A 70 -42.39 -7.93 2.25
N ASP A 71 -43.44 -8.60 1.82
CA ASP A 71 -44.33 -9.47 2.55
C ASP A 71 -43.71 -10.71 3.17
N LYS A 72 -44.29 -11.02 4.32
CA LYS A 72 -44.36 -12.32 4.99
C LYS A 72 -45.07 -13.33 4.09
N VAL A 73 -44.46 -14.49 3.78
CA VAL A 73 -45.22 -15.76 3.63
C VAL A 73 -44.29 -16.95 3.87
N SER A 74 -44.43 -17.63 5.02
CA SER A 74 -44.38 -19.09 5.07
C SER A 74 -44.97 -19.59 6.40
N GLY A 75 -45.99 -20.43 6.29
CA GLY A 75 -46.58 -21.12 7.43
C GLY A 75 -48.10 -21.18 7.38
N SER A 76 -48.64 -22.24 6.78
CA SER A 76 -49.66 -23.04 7.48
C SER A 76 -49.86 -24.35 6.74
N GLU A 77 -49.54 -25.42 7.45
CA GLU A 77 -50.00 -26.76 7.20
C GLU A 77 -51.50 -26.90 7.52
N ARG A 78 -52.06 -27.99 6.98
CA ARG A 78 -53.17 -28.81 7.49
C ARG A 78 -54.62 -28.40 7.19
N SER A 79 -55.28 -29.43 6.64
CA SER A 79 -56.58 -29.97 7.05
C SER A 79 -57.79 -29.60 6.21
N ARG A 80 -58.26 -30.61 5.48
CA ARG A 80 -59.65 -31.01 5.17
C ARG A 80 -59.57 -31.85 3.90
N GLY A 81 -60.26 -32.96 3.75
CA GLY A 81 -61.52 -33.38 4.33
C GLY A 81 -62.22 -34.15 3.23
N ASP A 82 -62.56 -35.39 3.53
CA ASP A 82 -63.26 -36.36 2.69
C ASP A 82 -64.60 -35.81 2.19
N VAL A 83 -64.84 -35.84 0.86
CA VAL A 83 -66.19 -35.83 0.28
C VAL A 83 -66.17 -36.60 -1.04
N THR A 84 -66.90 -37.71 -1.03
CA THR A 84 -67.31 -38.51 -2.17
C THR A 84 -68.26 -37.72 -3.07
N HIS A 85 -67.99 -37.65 -4.38
CA HIS A 85 -69.05 -37.56 -5.39
C HIS A 85 -68.53 -37.92 -6.79
N ARG A 86 -69.04 -39.05 -7.29
CA ARG A 86 -69.01 -39.48 -8.69
C ARG A 86 -70.13 -38.71 -9.41
N PRO A 87 -69.84 -38.00 -10.51
CA PRO A 87 -70.64 -38.28 -11.70
C PRO A 87 -69.88 -38.17 -13.04
N ALA A 88 -70.46 -38.89 -14.00
CA ALA A 88 -70.50 -38.61 -15.43
C ALA A 88 -69.17 -38.50 -16.20
N GLN A 89 -68.85 -39.63 -16.82
CA GLN A 89 -68.05 -39.71 -18.04
C GLN A 89 -68.66 -38.81 -19.13
N HIS A 90 -68.12 -37.61 -19.30
CA HIS A 90 -68.29 -36.84 -20.54
C HIS A 90 -66.99 -36.94 -21.33
N GLY A 91 -67.11 -37.57 -22.51
CA GLY A 91 -66.02 -37.76 -23.45
C GLY A 91 -65.42 -36.44 -23.89
N PHE A 92 -64.28 -36.08 -23.29
CA PHE A 92 -63.41 -35.06 -23.84
C PHE A 92 -62.69 -35.71 -25.04
N LYS A 93 -63.19 -35.37 -26.22
CA LYS A 93 -62.58 -35.71 -27.50
C LYS A 93 -61.09 -35.41 -27.41
N SER A 94 -60.32 -36.46 -27.66
CA SER A 94 -58.88 -36.43 -27.92
C SER A 94 -58.57 -35.32 -28.94
N ALA A 95 -58.29 -34.12 -28.43
CA ALA A 95 -57.51 -33.16 -29.17
C ALA A 95 -56.09 -33.74 -29.14
N ARG A 96 -55.80 -34.62 -30.11
CA ARG A 96 -54.46 -34.79 -30.69
C ARG A 96 -54.09 -33.43 -31.29
N GLY A 97 -53.89 -32.44 -30.42
CA GLY A 97 -53.30 -31.17 -30.73
C GLY A 97 -51.88 -31.50 -31.10
N VAL A 98 -51.62 -31.42 -32.38
CA VAL A 98 -50.32 -31.41 -33.03
C VAL A 98 -49.36 -30.64 -32.11
N LEU A 99 -48.59 -31.37 -31.28
CA LEU A 99 -47.41 -30.85 -30.63
C LEU A 99 -46.46 -30.56 -31.79
N HIS A 100 -46.58 -29.35 -32.35
CA HIS A 100 -45.61 -28.78 -33.26
C HIS A 100 -44.26 -28.89 -32.56
N GLY A 101 -43.51 -29.94 -32.92
CA GLY A 101 -42.16 -30.13 -32.43
C GLY A 101 -41.42 -28.86 -32.73
N ILE A 102 -40.96 -28.19 -31.68
CA ILE A 102 -40.10 -27.01 -31.81
C ILE A 102 -39.04 -27.39 -32.86
N PRO A 103 -38.96 -26.69 -34.00
CA PRO A 103 -38.06 -27.05 -35.07
C PRO A 103 -36.67 -27.26 -34.48
N ARG A 104 -36.00 -28.36 -34.81
CA ARG A 104 -34.64 -28.67 -34.29
C ARG A 104 -33.69 -27.47 -34.45
N ALA A 105 -33.93 -26.62 -35.45
CA ALA A 105 -33.26 -25.34 -35.65
C ALA A 105 -33.38 -24.37 -34.46
N ILE A 106 -34.56 -24.20 -33.86
CA ILE A 106 -34.77 -23.31 -32.69
C ILE A 106 -34.01 -23.82 -31.47
N LEU A 107 -34.01 -25.14 -31.25
CA LEU A 107 -33.23 -25.76 -30.16
C LEU A 107 -31.73 -25.61 -30.38
N PHE A 108 -31.25 -25.72 -31.63
CA PHE A 108 -29.84 -25.49 -31.97
C PHE A 108 -29.43 -24.03 -31.75
N VAL A 109 -30.23 -23.07 -32.22
CA VAL A 109 -29.98 -21.63 -32.03
C VAL A 109 -29.96 -21.28 -30.53
N LYS A 110 -30.91 -21.79 -29.74
CA LYS A 110 -30.94 -21.59 -28.28
C LYS A 110 -29.68 -22.12 -27.61
N ARG A 111 -29.21 -23.32 -27.98
CA ARG A 111 -27.97 -23.91 -27.45
C ARG A 111 -26.74 -23.11 -27.87
N ALA A 112 -26.66 -22.68 -29.12
CA ALA A 112 -25.54 -21.85 -29.61
C ALA A 112 -25.48 -20.51 -28.86
N LEU A 113 -26.62 -19.84 -28.66
CA LEU A 113 -26.69 -18.59 -27.89
C LEU A 113 -26.29 -18.83 -26.43
N GLN A 114 -26.76 -19.91 -25.80
CA GLN A 114 -26.41 -20.26 -24.43
C GLN A 114 -24.90 -20.51 -24.28
N LEU A 115 -24.28 -21.22 -25.23
CA LEU A 115 -22.83 -21.44 -25.24
C LEU A 115 -22.04 -20.13 -25.44
N LEU A 116 -22.51 -19.25 -26.31
CA LEU A 116 -21.88 -17.94 -26.54
C LEU A 116 -21.93 -17.06 -25.28
N VAL A 117 -23.07 -17.04 -24.58
CA VAL A 117 -23.21 -16.31 -23.30
C VAL A 117 -22.28 -16.89 -22.24
N LEU A 118 -22.22 -18.22 -22.10
CA LEU A 118 -21.31 -18.87 -21.15
C LEU A 118 -19.84 -18.58 -21.48
N PHE A 119 -19.47 -18.60 -22.76
CA PHE A 119 -18.13 -18.24 -23.20
C PHE A 119 -17.79 -16.78 -22.88
N ALA A 120 -18.72 -15.85 -23.13
CA ALA A 120 -18.53 -14.44 -22.80
C ALA A 120 -18.36 -14.21 -21.29
N LEU A 121 -19.16 -14.89 -20.46
CA LEU A 121 -19.04 -14.82 -19.00
C LEU A 121 -17.71 -15.43 -18.52
N ALA A 122 -17.28 -16.56 -19.09
CA ALA A 122 -16.00 -17.16 -18.77
C ALA A 122 -14.82 -16.26 -19.18
N ALA A 123 -14.89 -15.64 -20.37
CA ALA A 123 -13.90 -14.68 -20.83
C ALA A 123 -13.84 -13.45 -19.93
N LEU A 124 -14.99 -12.91 -19.50
CA LEU A 124 -15.05 -11.79 -18.56
C LEU A 124 -14.49 -12.17 -17.18
N ALA A 125 -14.85 -13.35 -16.65
CA ALA A 125 -14.31 -13.85 -15.39
C ALA A 125 -12.79 -14.04 -15.46
N PHE A 126 -12.28 -14.59 -16.57
CA PHE A 126 -10.85 -14.72 -16.82
C PHE A 126 -10.17 -13.35 -16.93
N TRP A 127 -10.75 -12.43 -17.70
CA TRP A 127 -10.21 -11.07 -17.89
C TRP A 127 -10.13 -10.30 -16.58
N THR A 128 -11.21 -10.34 -15.79
CA THR A 128 -11.23 -9.71 -14.46
C THR A 128 -10.23 -10.36 -13.52
N ALA A 129 -10.09 -11.70 -13.52
CA ALA A 129 -9.09 -12.38 -12.71
C ALA A 129 -7.65 -12.05 -13.14
N ALA A 130 -7.37 -11.99 -14.44
CA ALA A 130 -6.05 -11.69 -14.98
C ALA A 130 -5.61 -10.23 -14.74
N LEU A 131 -6.56 -9.28 -14.76
CA LEU A 131 -6.30 -7.86 -14.52
C LEU A 131 -6.45 -7.44 -13.05
N ARG A 132 -6.80 -8.35 -12.13
CA ARG A 132 -6.90 -8.03 -10.71
C ARG A 132 -5.55 -7.51 -10.19
N PRO A 133 -5.53 -6.36 -9.50
CA PRO A 133 -4.35 -5.87 -8.82
C PRO A 133 -3.77 -6.92 -7.87
N LYS A 134 -2.50 -7.29 -8.07
CA LYS A 134 -1.77 -8.21 -7.19
C LYS A 134 -0.94 -7.40 -6.21
N LEU A 135 -1.63 -6.75 -5.28
CA LEU A 135 -1.02 -5.86 -4.29
C LEU A 135 -0.13 -6.63 -3.32
N THR A 136 0.99 -6.02 -2.95
CA THR A 136 1.91 -6.51 -1.91
C THR A 136 1.25 -6.41 -0.53
N SER A 137 1.77 -7.11 0.48
CA SER A 137 1.28 -6.95 1.87
C SER A 137 1.41 -5.51 2.34
N VAL A 138 2.51 -4.85 2.00
CA VAL A 138 2.75 -3.42 2.28
C VAL A 138 1.66 -2.52 1.67
N GLU A 139 1.32 -2.68 0.40
CA GLU A 139 0.28 -1.86 -0.23
C GLU A 139 -1.13 -2.19 0.29
N ARG A 140 -1.43 -3.47 0.57
CA ARG A 140 -2.69 -3.85 1.23
C ARG A 140 -2.79 -3.21 2.61
N GLY A 141 -1.70 -3.24 3.38
CA GLY A 141 -1.58 -2.59 4.68
C GLY A 141 -1.79 -1.09 4.60
N ARG A 142 -1.16 -0.41 3.63
CA ARG A 142 -1.35 1.03 3.41
C ARG A 142 -2.82 1.38 3.16
N ARG A 143 -3.48 0.67 2.23
CA ARG A 143 -4.91 0.90 1.91
C ARG A 143 -5.81 0.59 3.10
N LEU A 144 -5.47 -0.44 3.86
CA LEU A 144 -6.21 -0.81 5.05
C LEU A 144 -6.04 0.23 6.17
N ALA A 145 -4.83 0.76 6.36
CA ALA A 145 -4.54 1.83 7.31
C ALA A 145 -5.36 3.09 6.98
N GLU A 146 -5.46 3.42 5.69
CA GLU A 146 -6.31 4.50 5.18
C GLU A 146 -7.79 4.24 5.48
N ALA A 147 -8.31 3.09 5.05
CA ALA A 147 -9.73 2.72 5.21
C ALA A 147 -10.17 2.56 6.68
N THR A 148 -9.23 2.18 7.56
CA THR A 148 -9.48 1.96 8.99
C THR A 148 -9.28 3.24 9.81
N GLY A 149 -8.81 4.33 9.19
CA GLY A 149 -8.63 5.63 9.85
C GLY A 149 -7.33 5.75 10.67
N CYS A 150 -6.35 4.87 10.47
CA CYS A 150 -5.06 4.93 11.17
C CYS A 150 -4.35 6.27 10.94
N PHE A 151 -4.45 6.80 9.71
CA PHE A 151 -3.87 8.10 9.34
C PHE A 151 -4.54 9.31 9.99
N GLY A 152 -5.73 9.15 10.59
CA GLY A 152 -6.38 10.22 11.34
C GLY A 152 -5.58 10.63 12.59
N CYS A 153 -4.89 9.67 13.23
CA CYS A 153 -4.06 9.91 14.41
C CYS A 153 -2.56 9.90 14.11
N HIS A 154 -2.11 9.04 13.18
CA HIS A 154 -0.70 8.91 12.80
C HIS A 154 -0.32 9.78 11.59
N GLY A 155 -1.20 10.67 11.16
CA GLY A 155 -1.00 11.55 10.02
C GLY A 155 -0.89 10.84 8.67
N PRO A 156 -0.69 11.60 7.59
CA PRO A 156 -0.58 11.07 6.23
C PRO A 156 0.54 10.04 6.14
N GLU A 157 0.17 8.82 5.79
CA GLU A 157 1.08 7.67 5.68
C GLU A 157 1.93 7.40 6.92
N GLY A 158 1.47 7.82 8.11
CA GLY A 158 2.22 7.57 9.34
C GLY A 158 3.40 8.50 9.58
N THR A 159 3.49 9.63 8.87
CA THR A 159 4.67 10.51 8.92
C THR A 159 4.68 11.49 10.08
N GLU A 160 3.53 11.75 10.70
CA GLU A 160 3.36 12.74 11.77
C GLU A 160 2.41 12.22 12.87
N GLY A 161 2.11 13.06 13.86
CA GLY A 161 1.35 12.67 15.04
C GLY A 161 0.28 13.69 15.38
N ALA A 162 -0.96 13.24 15.59
CA ALA A 162 -2.02 14.10 16.12
C ALA A 162 -1.66 14.57 17.54
N SER A 163 -2.10 15.77 17.92
CA SER A 163 -1.94 16.27 19.28
C SER A 163 -2.69 15.36 20.26
N ASN A 164 -2.01 15.01 21.36
CA ASN A 164 -2.51 14.14 22.41
C ASN A 164 -2.23 14.78 23.79
N PRO A 165 -2.99 15.82 24.17
CA PRO A 165 -2.80 16.48 25.46
C PRO A 165 -3.02 15.50 26.62
N GLY A 166 -2.32 15.74 27.73
CA GLY A 166 -2.34 14.88 28.92
C GLY A 166 -1.27 13.79 28.92
N ARG A 167 -0.58 13.55 27.78
CA ARG A 167 0.60 12.68 27.69
C ARG A 167 1.90 13.48 27.84
N PRO A 168 2.99 12.88 28.36
CA PRO A 168 4.30 13.51 28.38
C PRO A 168 4.75 14.00 26.99
N GLU A 169 4.54 13.18 25.96
CA GLU A 169 4.96 13.49 24.58
C GLU A 169 3.99 14.42 23.82
N LYS A 170 2.82 14.69 24.41
CA LYS A 170 1.75 15.57 23.88
C LYS A 170 1.28 15.25 22.44
N THR A 171 1.68 14.12 21.88
CA THR A 171 1.43 13.73 20.48
C THR A 171 1.29 12.21 20.36
N VAL A 172 0.53 11.76 19.35
CA VAL A 172 0.52 10.37 18.89
C VAL A 172 1.82 10.10 18.14
N PRO A 173 2.50 8.97 18.34
CA PRO A 173 3.76 8.72 17.64
C PRO A 173 3.54 8.50 16.15
N SER A 174 4.41 9.07 15.32
CA SER A 174 4.52 8.71 13.91
C SER A 174 5.16 7.31 13.77
N TYR A 175 4.99 6.67 12.62
CA TYR A 175 5.66 5.39 12.35
C TYR A 175 7.18 5.55 12.22
N ARG A 176 7.69 6.75 11.95
CA ARG A 176 9.15 7.01 11.97
C ARG A 176 9.74 6.97 13.37
N ALA A 177 8.92 7.24 14.38
CA ALA A 177 9.28 7.16 15.79
C ALA A 177 9.15 5.74 16.37
N LEU A 178 8.94 4.72 15.53
CA LEU A 178 8.55 3.37 15.96
C LEU A 178 9.48 2.77 17.02
N MET A 179 10.79 2.94 16.89
CA MET A 179 11.79 2.36 17.79
C MET A 179 11.66 2.81 19.25
N MET A 180 11.02 3.96 19.50
CA MET A 180 10.72 4.40 20.87
C MET A 180 9.57 3.62 21.52
N TYR A 181 8.74 2.93 20.73
CA TYR A 181 7.48 2.32 21.17
C TYR A 181 7.40 0.80 20.92
N ALA A 182 8.07 0.32 19.89
CA ALA A 182 8.10 -1.08 19.46
C ALA A 182 9.52 -1.40 19.01
N LYS A 183 10.12 -2.47 19.54
CA LYS A 183 11.49 -2.89 19.18
C LYS A 183 11.48 -4.02 18.15
N THR A 184 10.37 -4.73 18.06
CA THR A 184 10.21 -5.92 17.23
C THR A 184 8.93 -5.82 16.41
N GLU A 185 8.87 -6.59 15.33
CA GLU A 185 7.64 -6.78 14.55
C GLU A 185 6.49 -7.29 15.44
N GLN A 186 6.79 -8.12 16.44
CA GLN A 186 5.81 -8.60 17.40
C GLN A 186 5.23 -7.48 18.26
N ASP A 187 6.04 -6.51 18.69
CA ASP A 187 5.53 -5.33 19.41
C ASP A 187 4.57 -4.53 18.53
N VAL A 188 4.88 -4.36 17.24
CA VAL A 188 3.98 -3.68 16.28
C VAL A 188 2.66 -4.43 16.16
N ARG A 189 2.72 -5.76 16.04
CA ARG A 189 1.55 -6.62 15.98
C ARG A 189 0.68 -6.49 17.22
N GLU A 190 1.28 -6.45 18.42
CA GLU A 190 0.56 -6.25 19.68
C GLU A 190 -0.08 -4.85 19.77
N TRP A 191 0.64 -3.80 19.38
CA TRP A 191 0.07 -2.45 19.30
C TRP A 191 -1.17 -2.40 18.42
N ILE A 192 -1.12 -2.98 17.22
CA ILE A 192 -2.25 -2.99 16.29
C ILE A 192 -3.38 -3.88 16.84
N ARG A 193 -3.07 -5.11 17.28
CA ARG A 193 -4.06 -6.08 17.72
C ARG A 193 -4.76 -5.61 19.00
N ASP A 194 -4.01 -5.17 20.00
CA ASP A 194 -4.46 -4.99 21.37
C ASP A 194 -4.46 -3.53 21.83
N GLY A 195 -3.90 -2.61 21.04
CA GLY A 195 -3.78 -1.19 21.41
C GLY A 195 -2.71 -0.91 22.47
N VAL A 196 -1.92 -1.93 22.83
CA VAL A 196 -0.86 -1.93 23.84
C VAL A 196 0.00 -3.18 23.70
N THR A 197 1.29 -3.10 24.04
CA THR A 197 2.16 -4.30 24.15
C THR A 197 2.03 -4.99 25.49
N THR A 198 2.34 -6.29 25.54
CA THR A 198 2.35 -7.09 26.77
C THR A 198 3.28 -6.51 27.84
N ALA A 199 4.40 -5.92 27.42
CA ALA A 199 5.33 -5.26 28.34
C ALA A 199 4.71 -4.00 28.97
N ARG A 200 4.04 -3.16 28.15
CA ARG A 200 3.45 -1.90 28.63
C ARG A 200 2.16 -2.09 29.42
N SER A 201 1.38 -3.14 29.14
CA SER A 201 0.15 -3.42 29.90
C SER A 201 0.41 -3.75 31.37
N LYS A 202 1.63 -4.20 31.71
CA LYS A 202 2.07 -4.50 33.08
C LYS A 202 2.60 -3.28 33.84
N SER A 203 2.87 -2.16 33.17
CA SER A 203 3.43 -0.96 33.80
C SER A 203 2.31 -0.09 34.38
N GLU A 204 2.34 0.18 35.68
CA GLU A 204 1.36 1.07 36.33
C GLU A 204 1.50 2.52 35.87
N THR A 205 2.74 3.00 35.76
CA THR A 205 3.04 4.36 35.30
C THR A 205 2.54 4.57 33.87
N TRP A 206 2.81 3.63 32.97
CA TRP A 206 2.34 3.73 31.59
C TRP A 206 0.81 3.70 31.48
N ARG A 207 0.13 2.88 32.30
CA ARG A 207 -1.34 2.86 32.34
C ARG A 207 -1.91 4.22 32.78
N ALA A 208 -1.35 4.82 33.83
CA ALA A 208 -1.76 6.14 34.29
C ALA A 208 -1.51 7.22 33.21
N GLU A 209 -0.35 7.22 32.55
CA GLU A 209 -0.06 8.12 31.43
C GLU A 209 -1.03 7.93 30.26
N ARG A 210 -1.36 6.68 29.92
CA ARG A 210 -2.33 6.36 28.86
C ARG A 210 -3.73 6.86 29.21
N GLU A 211 -4.14 6.74 30.47
CA GLU A 211 -5.44 7.23 30.97
C GLU A 211 -5.52 8.75 30.98
N ALA A 212 -4.40 9.43 31.27
CA ALA A 212 -4.32 10.89 31.21
C ALA A 212 -4.40 11.46 29.79
N GLY A 213 -3.99 10.68 28.78
CA GLY A 213 -4.02 11.09 27.38
C GLY A 213 -5.42 11.20 26.79
N ALA A 214 -5.71 12.31 26.10
CA ALA A 214 -6.97 12.51 25.40
C ALA A 214 -7.21 11.47 24.28
N LEU A 215 -6.14 10.97 23.66
CA LEU A 215 -6.18 9.95 22.61
C LEU A 215 -5.51 8.66 23.08
N GLN A 216 -6.19 7.55 22.79
CA GLN A 216 -5.73 6.21 23.07
C GLN A 216 -5.77 5.37 21.80
N MET A 217 -4.71 4.59 21.56
CA MET A 217 -4.71 3.64 20.45
C MET A 217 -5.75 2.55 20.71
N PRO A 218 -6.71 2.32 19.79
CA PRO A 218 -7.71 1.28 19.96
C PRO A 218 -7.13 -0.11 19.64
N ALA A 219 -7.74 -1.14 20.20
CA ALA A 219 -7.47 -2.53 19.81
C ALA A 219 -8.22 -2.88 18.53
N PHE A 220 -7.55 -3.46 17.53
CA PHE A 220 -8.16 -3.88 16.27
C PHE A 220 -8.49 -5.38 16.18
N ARG A 221 -8.16 -6.19 17.19
CA ARG A 221 -8.41 -7.65 17.20
C ARG A 221 -9.84 -8.08 16.84
N ASN A 222 -10.83 -7.27 17.20
CA ASN A 222 -12.25 -7.56 16.95
C ASN A 222 -12.79 -6.88 15.68
N ARG A 223 -11.95 -6.10 14.98
CA ARG A 223 -12.32 -5.33 13.78
C ARG A 223 -11.62 -5.81 12.52
N LEU A 224 -10.43 -6.41 12.68
CA LEU A 224 -9.58 -6.86 11.59
C LEU A 224 -9.31 -8.36 11.70
N LYS A 225 -9.24 -9.02 10.56
CA LYS A 225 -8.82 -10.42 10.46
C LYS A 225 -7.31 -10.54 10.72
N PRO A 226 -6.79 -11.72 11.13
CA PRO A 226 -5.36 -11.90 11.38
C PRO A 226 -4.47 -11.46 10.22
N HIS A 227 -4.77 -11.87 8.97
CA HIS A 227 -3.97 -11.47 7.80
C HIS A 227 -4.02 -9.95 7.51
N GLN A 228 -5.09 -9.26 7.92
CA GLN A 228 -5.20 -7.81 7.78
C GLN A 228 -4.29 -7.10 8.79
N ILE A 229 -4.11 -7.67 9.98
CA ILE A 229 -3.13 -7.20 10.97
C ILE A 229 -1.72 -7.38 10.40
N GLU A 230 -1.41 -8.55 9.81
CA GLU A 230 -0.10 -8.78 9.18
C GLU A 230 0.19 -7.81 8.03
N ASP A 231 -0.81 -7.49 7.21
CA ASP A 231 -0.67 -6.47 6.16
C ASP A 231 -0.33 -5.09 6.76
N LEU A 232 -0.99 -4.69 7.88
CA LEU A 232 -0.67 -3.44 8.58
C LEU A 232 0.73 -3.46 9.21
N VAL A 233 1.14 -4.58 9.80
CA VAL A 233 2.49 -4.77 10.36
C VAL A 233 3.53 -4.57 9.25
N ALA A 234 3.38 -5.27 8.12
CA ALA A 234 4.29 -5.14 6.97
C ALA A 234 4.37 -3.68 6.47
N PHE A 235 3.24 -2.98 6.42
CA PHE A 235 3.20 -1.57 6.05
C PHE A 235 3.93 -0.67 7.06
N VAL A 236 3.67 -0.83 8.37
CA VAL A 236 4.31 -0.02 9.41
C VAL A 236 5.83 -0.24 9.40
N MET A 237 6.29 -1.48 9.32
CA MET A 237 7.72 -1.83 9.26
C MET A 237 8.42 -1.22 8.04
N ALA A 238 7.75 -1.25 6.88
CA ALA A 238 8.25 -0.61 5.67
C ALA A 238 8.27 0.92 5.77
N VAL A 239 7.32 1.53 6.49
CA VAL A 239 7.26 2.99 6.68
C VAL A 239 8.26 3.52 7.71
N SER A 240 8.53 2.72 8.73
CA SER A 240 9.49 3.03 9.79
C SER A 240 10.94 2.79 9.41
N ASP A 241 11.22 2.39 8.15
CA ASP A 241 12.54 2.01 7.65
C ASP A 241 13.20 0.89 8.49
N GLN A 242 12.38 0.03 9.11
CA GLN A 242 12.84 -1.11 9.93
C GLN A 242 13.03 -2.38 9.11
N ASP A 243 12.38 -2.44 7.95
CA ASP A 243 12.57 -3.46 6.93
C ASP A 243 13.44 -2.89 5.80
N ALA A 244 14.65 -2.50 6.17
CA ALA A 244 15.68 -2.00 5.26
C ALA A 244 16.86 -2.99 5.22
N PRO A 245 17.59 -3.10 4.11
CA PRO A 245 18.80 -3.91 4.06
C PRO A 245 19.85 -3.37 5.03
N ASP A 246 20.62 -4.27 5.65
CA ASP A 246 21.82 -3.92 6.41
C ASP A 246 22.88 -3.24 5.50
N ASP A 247 23.98 -2.77 6.09
CA ASP A 247 25.10 -2.15 5.36
C ASP A 247 25.57 -3.02 4.19
N SER A 248 25.14 -2.66 2.99
CA SER A 248 25.21 -3.51 1.80
C SER A 248 25.03 -2.69 0.52
N LEU A 249 25.33 -3.31 -0.62
CA LEU A 249 25.04 -2.73 -1.94
C LEU A 249 23.55 -2.45 -2.14
N ALA A 250 22.67 -3.22 -1.47
CA ALA A 250 21.23 -3.01 -1.48
C ALA A 250 20.84 -1.73 -0.72
N LEU A 251 21.45 -1.45 0.43
CA LEU A 251 21.24 -0.18 1.16
C LEU A 251 21.66 1.02 0.32
N ALA A 252 22.85 0.96 -0.30
CA ALA A 252 23.29 1.99 -1.24
C ALA A 252 22.34 2.14 -2.43
N GLY A 253 21.64 1.08 -2.83
CA GLY A 253 20.60 1.11 -3.85
C GLY A 253 19.31 1.79 -3.39
N LEU A 254 18.88 1.53 -2.15
CA LEU A 254 17.74 2.20 -1.53
C LEU A 254 17.99 3.71 -1.40
N ASP A 255 19.15 4.10 -0.88
CA ASP A 255 19.56 5.50 -0.75
C ASP A 255 19.59 6.17 -2.12
N ARG A 256 20.16 5.49 -3.12
CA ARG A 256 20.20 6.04 -4.47
C ARG A 256 18.81 6.20 -5.09
N ALA A 257 17.90 5.27 -4.82
CA ALA A 257 16.52 5.38 -5.25
C ALA A 257 15.79 6.55 -4.56
N HIS A 258 16.14 6.89 -3.32
CA HIS A 258 15.63 8.07 -2.61
C HIS A 258 16.18 9.35 -3.23
N GLU A 259 17.49 9.43 -3.49
CA GLU A 259 18.12 10.60 -4.12
C GLU A 259 17.56 10.90 -5.52
N LEU A 260 17.29 9.84 -6.30
CA LEU A 260 16.68 9.96 -7.64
C LEU A 260 15.17 10.21 -7.59
N GLY A 261 14.55 10.21 -6.39
CA GLY A 261 13.11 10.41 -6.22
C GLY A 261 12.24 9.23 -6.68
N CYS A 262 12.82 8.05 -6.95
CA CYS A 262 12.09 6.88 -7.45
C CYS A 262 10.98 6.45 -6.47
N THR A 263 11.21 6.58 -5.17
CA THR A 263 10.26 6.22 -4.11
C THR A 263 9.09 7.18 -3.98
N GLY A 264 9.12 8.35 -4.63
CA GLY A 264 7.94 9.21 -4.72
C GLY A 264 6.80 8.54 -5.48
N CYS A 265 7.12 7.85 -6.58
CA CYS A 265 6.15 7.15 -7.42
C CYS A 265 5.98 5.67 -7.05
N HIS A 266 7.07 4.96 -6.74
CA HIS A 266 7.00 3.54 -6.35
C HIS A 266 6.70 3.34 -4.86
N GLY A 267 6.53 4.43 -4.09
CA GLY A 267 6.37 4.39 -2.66
C GLY A 267 7.66 4.12 -1.90
N ARG A 268 7.58 4.12 -0.58
CA ARG A 268 8.73 3.92 0.28
C ARG A 268 9.35 2.54 0.05
N GLY A 269 10.67 2.52 -0.07
CA GLY A 269 11.43 1.32 -0.46
C GLY A 269 11.06 0.76 -1.84
N GLY A 270 10.19 1.42 -2.61
CA GLY A 270 9.64 0.93 -3.87
C GLY A 270 8.53 -0.11 -3.74
N ARG A 271 7.79 -0.10 -2.63
CA ARG A 271 6.85 -1.18 -2.26
C ARG A 271 5.36 -0.81 -2.35
N PHE A 272 5.01 0.40 -2.80
CA PHE A 272 3.62 0.84 -2.90
C PHE A 272 3.07 0.68 -4.31
N GLY A 273 1.77 0.38 -4.38
CA GLY A 273 1.00 0.32 -5.61
C GLY A 273 0.21 1.61 -5.82
N ARG A 274 0.92 2.74 -6.04
CA ARG A 274 0.30 4.06 -6.21
C ARG A 274 -0.69 4.05 -7.38
N PRO A 275 -1.92 4.60 -7.24
CA PRO A 275 -2.86 4.68 -8.35
C PRO A 275 -2.25 5.34 -9.59
N ASN A 276 -2.43 4.73 -10.75
CA ASN A 276 -1.98 5.25 -12.04
C ASN A 276 -3.08 5.00 -13.08
N PRO A 277 -4.09 5.88 -13.14
CA PRO A 277 -5.19 5.75 -14.08
C PRO A 277 -4.68 5.55 -15.51
N GLY A 278 -5.33 4.64 -16.25
CA GLY A 278 -4.97 4.32 -17.63
C GLY A 278 -3.81 3.33 -17.81
N SER A 279 -3.05 3.01 -16.76
CA SER A 279 -2.09 1.89 -16.81
C SER A 279 -2.81 0.53 -16.82
N LEU A 280 -2.14 -0.54 -17.28
CA LEU A 280 -2.75 -1.87 -17.46
C LEU A 280 -3.47 -2.39 -16.21
N LYS A 281 -2.85 -2.25 -15.03
CA LYS A 281 -3.40 -2.71 -13.74
C LYS A 281 -3.91 -1.54 -12.87
N GLY A 282 -3.84 -0.30 -13.37
CA GLY A 282 -4.32 0.90 -12.68
C GLY A 282 -3.42 1.41 -11.55
N TYR A 283 -2.18 0.93 -11.44
CA TYR A 283 -1.18 1.41 -10.46
C TYR A 283 0.25 1.40 -11.01
N ILE A 284 1.14 2.09 -10.30
CA ILE A 284 2.59 2.02 -10.46
C ILE A 284 3.08 0.76 -9.71
N PRO A 285 3.71 -0.20 -10.40
CA PRO A 285 4.04 -1.50 -9.83
C PRO A 285 5.15 -1.39 -8.75
N PRO A 286 4.97 -2.04 -7.59
CA PRO A 286 6.04 -2.17 -6.61
C PRO A 286 7.11 -3.17 -7.07
N TRP A 287 8.35 -2.99 -6.62
CA TRP A 287 9.49 -3.80 -7.07
C TRP A 287 9.49 -5.23 -6.53
N ASP A 288 8.88 -5.44 -5.36
CA ASP A 288 8.62 -6.75 -4.75
C ASP A 288 7.27 -7.36 -5.19
N GLY A 289 6.52 -6.67 -6.05
CA GLY A 289 5.22 -7.10 -6.55
C GLY A 289 5.29 -8.35 -7.44
N ALA A 290 4.15 -9.04 -7.54
CA ALA A 290 4.00 -10.20 -8.43
C ALA A 290 4.11 -9.84 -9.91
N ASP A 291 3.91 -8.56 -10.26
CA ASP A 291 3.94 -8.07 -11.65
C ASP A 291 5.35 -7.73 -12.12
N PHE A 292 6.31 -7.54 -11.21
CA PHE A 292 7.65 -7.14 -11.58
C PHE A 292 8.31 -8.10 -12.59
N PRO A 293 8.21 -9.45 -12.48
CA PRO A 293 8.72 -10.37 -13.52
C PRO A 293 8.03 -10.23 -14.89
N GLU A 294 6.80 -9.72 -14.93
CA GLU A 294 6.08 -9.48 -16.19
C GLU A 294 6.66 -8.26 -16.91
N LEU A 295 7.14 -7.27 -16.13
CA LEU A 295 7.69 -5.99 -16.58
C LEU A 295 9.20 -6.03 -16.82
N VAL A 296 9.92 -6.76 -15.97
CA VAL A 296 11.38 -6.83 -15.90
C VAL A 296 11.79 -8.30 -15.82
N ARG A 297 12.14 -8.89 -16.96
CA ARG A 297 12.55 -10.30 -17.05
C ARG A 297 14.03 -10.52 -16.79
N THR A 298 14.84 -9.50 -17.06
CA THR A 298 16.30 -9.60 -17.02
C THR A 298 16.91 -8.33 -16.45
N ARG A 299 18.18 -8.43 -16.05
CA ARG A 299 19.01 -7.29 -15.71
C ARG A 299 19.05 -6.23 -16.82
N LYS A 300 19.12 -6.67 -18.08
CA LYS A 300 19.09 -5.76 -19.23
C LYS A 300 17.78 -4.98 -19.30
N GLU A 301 16.63 -5.65 -19.17
CA GLU A 301 15.32 -4.98 -19.15
C GLU A 301 15.19 -4.00 -17.98
N PHE A 302 15.77 -4.33 -16.82
CA PHE A 302 15.82 -3.40 -15.69
C PHE A 302 16.59 -2.13 -16.05
N ASN A 303 17.77 -2.27 -16.65
CA ASN A 303 18.58 -1.13 -17.06
C ASN A 303 17.82 -0.27 -18.07
N GLU A 304 17.20 -0.88 -19.08
CA GLU A 304 16.39 -0.16 -20.08
C GLU A 304 15.25 0.64 -19.42
N TRP A 305 14.54 0.06 -18.45
CA TRP A 305 13.50 0.76 -17.71
C TRP A 305 14.02 1.98 -16.96
N VAL A 306 15.16 1.85 -16.27
CA VAL A 306 15.74 2.97 -15.48
C VAL A 306 16.31 4.03 -16.41
N GLU A 307 17.08 3.64 -17.42
CA GLU A 307 17.76 4.57 -18.32
C GLU A 307 16.77 5.28 -19.24
N ARG A 308 15.79 4.58 -19.81
CA ARG A 308 14.94 5.08 -20.91
C ARG A 308 13.47 5.23 -20.55
N GLY A 309 13.05 4.74 -19.38
CA GLY A 309 11.64 4.74 -18.98
C GLY A 309 10.77 3.70 -19.72
N ASN A 310 11.38 2.79 -20.51
CA ASN A 310 10.70 1.70 -21.21
C ASN A 310 11.69 0.59 -21.63
N THR A 311 11.18 -0.54 -22.11
CA THR A 311 12.00 -1.63 -22.68
C THR A 311 11.79 -1.79 -24.16
N SER A 312 12.81 -2.27 -24.85
CA SER A 312 12.76 -2.59 -26.29
C SER A 312 11.65 -3.62 -26.59
N ARG A 313 11.39 -4.52 -25.64
CA ARG A 313 10.31 -5.53 -25.74
C ARG A 313 8.92 -4.91 -25.74
N PHE A 314 8.70 -3.85 -24.96
CA PHE A 314 7.40 -3.18 -24.93
C PHE A 314 7.22 -2.19 -26.07
N GLU A 315 8.28 -1.52 -26.51
CA GLU A 315 8.25 -0.63 -27.69
C GLU A 315 7.75 -1.36 -28.96
N THR A 316 8.08 -2.64 -29.09
CA THR A 316 7.69 -3.48 -30.23
C THR A 316 6.34 -4.18 -30.05
N ASN A 317 5.66 -4.01 -28.90
CA ASN A 317 4.36 -4.61 -28.61
C ASN A 317 3.25 -3.54 -28.63
N PRO A 318 2.38 -3.50 -29.65
CA PRO A 318 1.33 -2.48 -29.77
C PRO A 318 0.35 -2.46 -28.59
N LEU A 319 0.02 -3.63 -28.04
CA LEU A 319 -0.86 -3.73 -26.88
C LEU A 319 -0.20 -3.19 -25.62
N ALA A 320 1.08 -3.49 -25.39
CA ALA A 320 1.82 -2.90 -24.29
C ALA A 320 1.91 -1.37 -24.42
N MET A 321 2.24 -0.87 -25.62
CA MET A 321 2.32 0.57 -25.88
C MET A 321 0.97 1.27 -25.72
N TYR A 322 -0.15 0.61 -26.04
CA TYR A 322 -1.48 1.16 -25.79
C TYR A 322 -1.68 1.53 -24.32
N PHE A 323 -1.34 0.64 -23.39
CA PHE A 323 -1.47 0.92 -21.96
C PHE A 323 -0.38 1.87 -21.45
N LEU A 324 0.86 1.74 -21.91
CA LEU A 324 1.96 2.62 -21.50
C LEU A 324 1.73 4.08 -21.90
N ARG A 325 1.11 4.34 -23.05
CA ARG A 325 0.76 5.70 -23.51
C ARG A 325 -0.45 6.31 -22.80
N ARG A 326 -1.33 5.48 -22.22
CA ARG A 326 -2.54 5.91 -21.53
C ARG A 326 -2.34 6.13 -20.03
N ALA A 327 -1.26 5.61 -19.46
CA ALA A 327 -0.93 5.82 -18.06
C ALA A 327 -0.80 7.32 -17.76
N ALA A 328 -1.44 7.78 -16.69
CA ALA A 328 -1.34 9.18 -16.26
C ALA A 328 0.08 9.54 -15.80
N VAL A 329 0.80 8.58 -15.23
CA VAL A 329 2.20 8.71 -14.83
C VAL A 329 3.05 7.74 -15.64
N HIS A 330 4.07 8.27 -16.31
CA HIS A 330 5.06 7.50 -17.05
C HIS A 330 6.36 7.37 -16.25
N MET A 331 7.10 6.28 -16.47
CA MET A 331 8.46 6.15 -15.93
C MET A 331 9.38 7.12 -16.68
N PRO A 332 10.02 8.10 -16.02
CA PRO A 332 10.95 8.99 -16.68
C PRO A 332 12.28 8.28 -16.99
N PRO A 333 12.99 8.69 -18.05
CA PRO A 333 14.35 8.23 -18.30
C PRO A 333 15.32 8.86 -17.29
N PHE A 334 16.19 8.06 -16.69
CA PHE A 334 17.20 8.53 -15.73
C PHE A 334 18.63 8.52 -16.27
N ASP A 335 18.86 8.15 -17.54
CA ASP A 335 20.19 8.07 -18.18
C ASP A 335 21.12 9.26 -17.83
N ARG A 336 20.59 10.48 -17.84
CA ARG A 336 21.34 11.72 -17.56
C ARG A 336 21.70 11.95 -16.09
N PHE A 337 21.02 11.25 -15.18
CA PHE A 337 21.18 11.41 -13.73
C PHE A 337 21.97 10.26 -13.10
N LEU A 338 22.21 9.18 -13.85
CA LEU A 338 22.92 8.00 -13.37
C LEU A 338 24.43 8.26 -13.31
N LYS A 339 25.04 7.81 -12.20
CA LYS A 339 26.50 7.73 -12.01
C LYS A 339 26.96 6.30 -12.29
N PRO A 340 28.26 6.09 -12.60
CA PRO A 340 28.82 4.75 -12.70
C PRO A 340 28.50 3.90 -11.45
N GLY A 341 27.97 2.70 -11.66
CA GLY A 341 27.59 1.77 -10.59
C GLY A 341 26.19 1.98 -10.00
N ASP A 342 25.47 3.06 -10.33
CA ASP A 342 24.11 3.29 -9.79
C ASP A 342 23.15 2.17 -10.17
N LEU A 343 23.21 1.69 -11.41
CA LEU A 343 22.36 0.59 -11.84
C LEU A 343 22.61 -0.67 -11.01
N ASP A 344 23.85 -0.97 -10.62
CA ASP A 344 24.20 -2.15 -9.82
C ASP A 344 23.63 -2.04 -8.40
N ARG A 345 23.74 -0.86 -7.79
CA ARG A 345 23.13 -0.54 -6.50
C ARG A 345 21.61 -0.69 -6.55
N LEU A 346 20.96 -0.03 -7.50
CA LEU A 346 19.50 -0.07 -7.66
C LEU A 346 18.99 -1.51 -7.87
N TRP A 347 19.70 -2.30 -8.66
CA TRP A 347 19.34 -3.71 -8.86
C TRP A 347 19.59 -4.58 -7.65
N ALA A 348 20.67 -4.36 -6.92
CA ALA A 348 20.93 -5.07 -5.66
C ALA A 348 19.78 -4.85 -4.66
N HIS A 349 19.28 -3.61 -4.55
CA HIS A 349 18.11 -3.30 -3.71
C HIS A 349 16.85 -4.06 -4.15
N VAL A 350 16.53 -4.02 -5.45
CA VAL A 350 15.38 -4.74 -6.00
C VAL A 350 15.51 -6.25 -5.78
N GLN A 351 16.70 -6.81 -5.93
CA GLN A 351 16.95 -8.23 -5.68
C GLN A 351 16.81 -8.59 -4.19
N TRP A 352 17.28 -7.73 -3.29
CA TRP A 352 17.11 -7.88 -1.84
C TRP A 352 15.62 -7.93 -1.45
N LEU A 353 14.83 -6.95 -1.91
CA LEU A 353 13.36 -6.92 -1.69
C LEU A 353 12.69 -8.21 -2.14
N ARG A 354 13.08 -8.71 -3.31
CA ARG A 354 12.49 -9.91 -3.92
C ARG A 354 12.96 -11.20 -3.26
N ALA A 355 14.15 -11.22 -2.69
CA ALA A 355 14.65 -12.33 -1.89
C ALA A 355 13.89 -12.42 -0.55
N GLY A 356 13.65 -11.29 0.12
CA GLY A 356 12.84 -11.23 1.35
C GLY A 356 11.45 -11.83 1.16
N ARG A 357 10.79 -11.57 0.02
CA ARG A 357 9.51 -12.21 -0.32
C ARG A 357 9.61 -13.73 -0.35
N ARG A 358 10.70 -14.31 -0.87
CA ARG A 358 10.85 -15.78 -0.91
C ARG A 358 10.97 -16.37 0.49
N ALA A 359 11.62 -15.66 1.41
CA ALA A 359 11.69 -16.06 2.81
C ALA A 359 10.31 -15.96 3.50
N SER A 360 9.56 -14.88 3.28
CA SER A 360 8.22 -14.71 3.89
C SER A 360 7.10 -15.52 3.22
N ALA A 361 7.27 -15.95 1.96
CA ALA A 361 6.30 -16.76 1.22
C ALA A 361 6.55 -18.28 1.33
N ALA A 362 7.64 -18.71 1.97
CA ALA A 362 7.75 -20.07 2.42
C ALA A 362 6.63 -20.29 3.46
N PRO A 363 5.73 -21.28 3.28
CA PRO A 363 4.81 -21.61 4.35
C PRO A 363 5.65 -21.93 5.59
N ALA A 364 5.23 -21.42 6.75
CA ALA A 364 5.74 -21.87 8.03
C ALA A 364 5.44 -23.38 8.11
N ALA A 365 6.38 -24.19 7.61
CA ALA A 365 6.30 -25.62 7.67
C ALA A 365 6.36 -25.99 9.15
N ASP A 366 5.25 -26.52 9.65
CA ASP A 366 5.10 -27.36 10.84
C ASP A 366 6.33 -27.41 11.74
N ALA A 367 6.63 -26.30 12.43
CA ALA A 367 7.57 -26.35 13.53
C ALA A 367 6.88 -27.18 14.62
N PRO A 368 7.43 -28.33 15.04
CA PRO A 368 6.85 -29.10 16.12
C PRO A 368 6.81 -28.23 17.38
N PRO A 369 5.77 -28.36 18.22
CA PRO A 369 5.66 -27.56 19.43
C PRO A 369 6.90 -27.78 20.31
N PRO A 370 7.39 -26.74 21.01
CA PRO A 370 8.51 -26.90 21.93
C PRO A 370 8.13 -27.95 22.99
N GLU A 371 8.99 -28.97 23.13
CA GLU A 371 8.87 -29.93 24.22
C GLU A 371 8.89 -29.16 25.55
N SER A 372 7.86 -29.38 26.36
CA SER A 372 7.75 -28.78 27.68
C SER A 372 8.80 -29.39 28.62
N PRO A 373 9.42 -28.61 29.52
CA PRO A 373 10.44 -29.09 30.44
C PRO A 373 9.91 -30.10 31.46
#